data_AF-A0A9D4UEC2-F1
#
_entry.id   AF-A0A9D4UEC2-F1
#
_cell.length_a   1.000
_cell.length_b   1.000
_cell.length_c   1.000
_cell.angle_alpha   90.00
_cell.angle_beta   90.00
_cell.angle_gamma   90.00
#
_symmetry.space_group_name_H-M   'P 1'
#
loop_
_entity.id
_entity.type
_entity.pdbx_description
1 polymer ?
#
loop_
_entity_poly.entity_id
_entity_poly.type
_entity_poly.pdbx_seq_one_letter_code
_entity_poly.pdbx_strand_id
1 'polypeptide(L)' 'MNLAYLHVTEPRFTNQGLKPSSEDDRHDDLLLLLREAFKGKMMLNGGYDRRSGMDAIRSGVADLISYGRLFI' A
#
# COMPACT_ATOMS: atom_id res chain seq x y z
N MET A 1 -10.68 15.35 11.48
CA MET A 1 -9.67 15.50 10.40
C MET A 1 -10.39 15.23 9.09
N ASN A 2 -10.35 16.16 8.13
CA ASN A 2 -11.04 16.03 6.83
C ASN A 2 -10.01 16.08 5.69
N LEU A 3 -9.17 15.05 5.61
CA LEU A 3 -8.20 14.90 4.53
C LEU A 3 -8.86 14.17 3.36
N ALA A 4 -8.51 14.55 2.13
CA ALA A 4 -9.03 13.89 0.93
C ALA A 4 -8.60 12.41 0.87
N TYR A 5 -7.34 12.12 1.20
CA TYR A 5 -6.82 10.76 1.28
C TYR A 5 -5.56 10.68 2.16
N LEU A 6 -5.21 9.46 2.56
CA LEU A 6 -3.91 9.08 3.10
C LEU A 6 -3.18 8.27 2.03
N HIS A 7 -1.95 8.66 1.68
CA HIS A 7 -1.11 7.94 0.71
C HIS A 7 0.06 7.27 1.42
N VAL A 8 0.07 5.95 1.40
CA VAL A 8 1.08 5.13 2.09
C VAL A 8 2.04 4.56 1.05
N THR A 9 3.34 4.77 1.29
CA THR A 9 4.43 4.27 0.44
C THR A 9 5.10 3.10 1.12
N GLU A 10 5.08 1.94 0.48
CA GLU A 10 5.78 0.75 0.94
C GLU A 10 7.21 0.77 0.40
N PRO A 11 8.23 0.90 1.27
CA PRO A 11 9.62 0.97 0.83
C PRO A 11 10.08 -0.39 0.29
N ARG A 12 10.32 -0.47 -1.02
CA ARG A 12 10.88 -1.65 -1.70
C ARG A 12 12.41 -1.70 -1.72
N PHE A 13 13.05 -0.59 -1.38
CA PHE A 13 14.50 -0.49 -1.25
C PHE A 13 14.84 -0.17 0.19
N THR A 14 15.64 -1.03 0.80
CA THR A 14 16.27 -0.76 2.10
C THR A 14 17.78 -0.66 1.90
N ASN A 15 18.52 -0.26 2.92
CA ASN A 15 19.99 -0.25 2.89
C ASN A 15 20.61 -1.65 2.60
N GLN A 16 19.81 -2.72 2.61
CA GLN A 16 20.21 -4.09 2.30
C GLN A 16 19.81 -4.55 0.88
N GLY A 17 19.26 -3.66 0.03
CA GLY A 17 18.83 -3.98 -1.33
C GLY A 17 17.32 -4.07 -1.50
N LEU A 18 16.88 -4.76 -2.56
CA LEU A 18 15.47 -5.04 -2.84
C LEU A 18 14.91 -5.95 -1.75
N LYS A 19 13.90 -5.48 -1.01
CA LYS A 19 13.09 -6.38 -0.19
C LYS A 19 12.23 -7.23 -1.15
N PRO A 20 12.19 -8.57 -1.00
CA PRO A 20 11.20 -9.38 -1.70
C PRO A 20 9.80 -8.86 -1.33
N SER A 21 8.94 -8.72 -2.34
CA SER A 21 7.66 -7.99 -2.26
C SER A 21 6.53 -8.80 -1.61
N SER A 22 6.84 -9.72 -0.73
CA SER A 22 5.90 -10.67 -0.15
C SER A 22 6.55 -11.28 1.08
N GLU A 23 5.86 -11.28 2.22
CA GLU A 23 6.25 -11.93 3.49
C GLU A 23 7.01 -11.05 4.51
N ASP A 24 6.50 -9.85 4.82
CA ASP A 24 6.80 -9.23 6.12
C ASP A 24 5.45 -9.07 6.84
N ASP A 25 5.05 -10.02 7.68
CA ASP A 25 3.76 -10.01 8.39
C ASP A 25 3.51 -8.67 9.12
N ARG A 26 4.59 -8.02 9.58
CA ARG A 26 4.57 -6.70 10.22
C ARG A 26 4.04 -5.59 9.32
N HIS A 27 4.17 -5.76 8.01
CA HIS A 27 3.66 -4.81 7.03
C HIS A 27 2.14 -4.89 6.93
N ASP A 28 1.60 -6.10 6.87
CA ASP A 28 0.15 -6.32 6.82
C ASP A 28 -0.50 -5.82 8.11
N ASP A 29 0.12 -6.07 9.26
CA ASP A 29 -0.29 -5.52 10.56
C ASP A 29 -0.31 -3.98 10.56
N LEU A 30 0.72 -3.34 9.99
CA LEU A 30 0.77 -1.88 9.88
C LEU A 30 -0.34 -1.34 8.97
N LEU A 31 -0.60 -1.97 7.83
CA LEU A 31 -1.67 -1.56 6.93
C LEU A 31 -3.04 -1.70 7.57
N LEU A 32 -3.27 -2.79 8.32
CA LEU A 32 -4.50 -2.99 9.09
C LEU A 32 -4.67 -1.90 10.15
N LEU A 33 -3.62 -1.61 10.94
CA LEU A 33 -3.64 -0.54 11.94
C LEU A 33 -3.96 0.82 11.32
N LEU A 34 -3.32 1.15 10.18
CA LEU A 34 -3.58 2.39 9.46
C LEU A 34 -5.00 2.44 8.91
N ARG A 35 -5.51 1.32 8.39
CA ARG A 35 -6.88 1.22 7.89
C ARG A 35 -7.90 1.38 9.02
N GLU A 36 -7.61 0.87 10.20
CA GLU A 36 -8.45 1.05 11.39
C GLU A 36 -8.42 2.49 11.90
N ALA A 37 -7.25 3.12 11.93
CA ALA A 37 -7.10 4.49 12.41
C ALA A 37 -7.63 5.54 11.43
N PHE A 38 -7.51 5.31 10.13
CA PHE A 38 -7.88 6.27 9.09
C PHE A 38 -9.16 5.84 8.35
N LYS A 39 -10.27 6.54 8.62
CA LYS A 39 -11.58 6.26 8.01
C LYS A 39 -11.80 6.93 6.65
N GLY A 40 -10.83 7.70 6.15
CA GLY A 40 -10.90 8.35 4.84
C GLY A 40 -10.41 7.43 3.71
N LYS A 41 -10.17 8.01 2.52
CA LYS A 41 -9.67 7.26 1.36
C LYS A 41 -8.19 6.89 1.51
N MET A 42 -7.88 5.61 1.43
CA MET A 42 -6.51 5.12 1.57
C MET A 42 -5.93 4.72 0.21
N MET A 43 -4.80 5.31 -0.17
CA MET A 43 -4.05 4.98 -1.38
C MET A 43 -2.77 4.24 -1.01
N LEU A 44 -2.55 3.05 -1.58
CA LEU A 44 -1.30 2.31 -1.42
C LEU A 44 -0.37 2.51 -2.62
N ASN A 45 0.92 2.46 -2.37
CA ASN A 45 1.96 2.40 -3.39
C ASN A 45 3.09 1.52 -2.92
N GLY A 46 3.69 0.78 -3.86
CA GLY A 46 4.79 -0.10 -3.53
C GLY A 46 4.75 -1.31 -4.42
N GLY A 47 5.04 -1.09 -5.72
CA GLY A 47 5.15 -2.09 -6.79
C GLY A 47 4.03 -3.14 -6.88
N TYR A 48 2.82 -2.73 -6.55
CA TYR A 48 1.62 -3.37 -7.04
C TYR A 48 1.70 -3.55 -8.56
N ASP A 49 1.20 -4.68 -9.02
CA ASP A 49 0.81 -4.93 -10.40
C ASP A 49 -0.72 -4.87 -10.50
N ARG A 50 -1.27 -5.27 -11.65
CA ARG A 50 -2.73 -5.29 -11.85
C ARG A 50 -3.43 -6.23 -10.86
N ARG A 51 -2.89 -7.44 -10.65
CA ARG A 51 -3.55 -8.47 -9.85
C ARG A 51 -3.51 -8.11 -8.38
N SER A 52 -2.32 -7.88 -7.84
CA SER A 52 -2.11 -7.49 -6.45
C SER A 52 -2.84 -6.18 -6.10
N GLY A 53 -2.86 -5.20 -7.01
CA GLY A 53 -3.60 -3.95 -6.78
C GLY A 53 -5.11 -4.17 -6.71
N MET A 54 -5.67 -5.02 -7.59
CA MET A 54 -7.08 -5.38 -7.53
C MET A 54 -7.44 -6.15 -6.27
N ASP A 55 -6.57 -7.05 -5.81
CA ASP A 55 -6.81 -7.84 -4.61
C ASP A 55 -6.79 -6.96 -3.35
N ALA A 56 -5.90 -5.97 -3.27
CA ALA A 56 -5.87 -4.97 -2.19
C ALA A 56 -7.15 -4.09 -2.16
N ILE A 57 -7.70 -3.73 -3.32
CA ILE A 57 -8.98 -3.02 -3.39
C ILE A 57 -10.13 -3.92 -2.92
N ARG A 58 -10.16 -5.19 -3.34
CA ARG A 58 -11.22 -6.14 -2.97
C ARG A 58 -11.22 -6.49 -1.49
N SER A 59 -10.04 -6.62 -0.88
CA SER A 59 -9.94 -6.89 0.56
C SER A 59 -10.30 -5.68 1.42
N GLY A 60 -10.39 -4.49 0.82
CA GLY A 60 -10.74 -3.25 1.52
C GLY A 60 -9.59 -2.61 2.29
N VAL A 61 -8.36 -3.12 2.15
CA VAL A 61 -7.16 -2.50 2.72
C VAL A 61 -6.78 -1.21 1.99
N ALA A 62 -7.16 -1.08 0.71
CA ALA A 62 -6.96 0.12 -0.10
C ALA A 62 -8.25 0.58 -0.77
N ASP A 63 -8.42 1.90 -0.93
CA ASP A 63 -9.42 2.50 -1.82
C ASP A 63 -8.81 2.81 -3.20
N LEU A 64 -7.51 3.10 -3.26
CA LEU A 64 -6.77 3.43 -4.49
C LEU A 64 -5.40 2.75 -4.52
N ILE A 65 -4.89 2.49 -5.72
CA ILE A 65 -3.52 2.04 -5.96
C ILE A 65 -2.83 3.06 -6.85
N SER A 66 -1.62 3.45 -6.47
CA SER A 66 -0.75 4.31 -7.27
C SER A 66 0.43 3.54 -7.84
N TYR A 67 0.78 3.88 -9.08
CA TYR A 67 1.80 3.19 -9.85
C TYR A 67 2.85 4.22 -10.31
N GLY A 68 4.10 4.05 -9.85
CA GLY A 68 5.22 4.92 -10.22
C GLY A 68 5.87 4.48 -11.54
N ARG A 69 6.83 3.56 -11.47
CA ARG A 69 7.60 3.07 -12.64
C ARG A 69 6.75 2.55 -13.81
N LEU A 70 5.53 2.06 -13.56
CA LEU A 70 4.63 1.58 -14.62
C LEU A 70 3.96 2.72 -15.41
N PHE A 71 4.11 3.97 -14.98
CA PHE A 71 3.56 5.16 -15.63
C PHE A 71 4.63 6.06 -16.27
N ILE A 72 5.88 5.61 -16.31
CA ILE A 72 6.98 6.23 -17.09
C ILE A 72 7.12 5.44 -18.39
#